data_AF-A0A5Q0NUH3-F1
#
_entry.id   AF-A0A5Q0NUH3-F1
#
_cell.length_a   1.000
_cell.length_b   1.000
_cell.length_c   1.000
_cell.angle_alpha   90.00
_cell.angle_beta   90.00
_cell.angle_gamma   90.00
#
_symmetry.space_group_name_H-M   'P 1'
#
loop_
_entity.id
_entity.type
_entity.pdbx_description
1 polymer ?
#
loop_
_entity_poly.entity_id
_entity_poly.type
_entity_poly.pdbx_seq_one_letter_code
_entity_poly.pdbx_strand_id
1 'polypeptide(L)'
;MAEQPDSAAPAGEPSATDCADYLEQIVYFIDNELAEADCDAVRVHLDTCNPCLEKYDLQRTVKSVVARSCSEAAPQELRDRVVFRLREVQVRITEG
;
A
#
# COMPACT_ATOMS: atom_id res chain seq x y z
N MET A 1 27.60 -10.90 32.62
CA MET A 1 26.77 -11.27 31.46
C MET A 1 25.50 -11.83 32.05
N ALA A 2 24.49 -10.99 32.25
CA ALA A 2 23.19 -11.41 32.77
C ALA A 2 22.26 -11.49 31.57
N GLU A 3 21.87 -12.71 31.22
CA GLU A 3 20.83 -12.98 30.24
C GLU A 3 19.53 -12.45 30.82
N GLN A 4 19.00 -11.38 30.24
CA GLN A 4 17.72 -10.81 30.66
C GLN A 4 16.60 -11.72 30.12
N PRO A 5 15.65 -12.14 30.97
CA PRO A 5 14.57 -13.04 30.58
C PRO A 5 13.59 -12.31 29.66
N ASP A 6 13.24 -12.99 28.57
CA ASP A 6 12.23 -12.63 27.59
C ASP A 6 10.90 -12.35 28.32
N SER A 7 10.62 -11.06 28.51
CA SER A 7 9.41 -10.59 29.17
C SER A 7 8.27 -10.72 28.17
N ALA A 8 7.48 -11.78 28.32
CA ALA A 8 6.26 -12.03 27.56
C ALA A 8 5.41 -10.76 27.47
N ALA A 9 5.39 -10.15 26.28
CA ALA A 9 4.52 -9.03 25.97
C ALA A 9 3.04 -9.48 26.06
N PRO A 10 2.13 -8.62 26.52
CA PRO A 10 0.72 -8.96 26.58
C PRO A 10 0.20 -9.22 25.16
N ALA A 11 -0.65 -10.25 25.02
CA ALA A 11 -1.30 -10.61 23.77
C ALA A 11 -2.16 -9.45 23.26
N GLY A 12 -1.61 -8.63 22.36
CA GLY A 12 -2.28 -7.46 21.81
C GLY A 12 -1.34 -6.42 21.21
N GLU A 13 -0.05 -6.45 21.52
CA GLU A 13 0.94 -5.55 20.92
C GLU A 13 1.67 -6.26 19.76
N PRO A 14 1.70 -5.68 18.54
CA PRO A 14 2.41 -6.28 17.41
C PRO A 14 3.90 -6.39 17.75
N SER A 15 4.47 -7.59 17.60
CA SER A 15 5.89 -7.81 17.86
C SER A 15 6.75 -7.10 16.82
N ALA A 16 8.00 -6.79 17.18
CA ALA A 16 8.96 -6.19 16.27
C ALA A 16 9.20 -7.05 15.02
N THR A 17 9.09 -8.38 15.13
CA THR A 17 9.22 -9.30 13.99
C THR A 17 8.00 -9.24 13.07
N ASP A 18 6.78 -9.22 13.62
CA ASP A 18 5.55 -9.07 12.82
C ASP A 18 5.56 -7.76 12.03
N CYS A 19 6.01 -6.66 12.65
CA CYS A 19 6.11 -5.37 11.97
C CYS A 19 7.05 -5.40 10.75
N ALA A 20 8.12 -6.20 10.77
CA ALA A 20 9.07 -6.25 9.67
C ALA A 20 8.44 -6.80 8.38
N ASP A 21 7.59 -7.83 8.49
CA ASP A 21 6.87 -8.42 7.36
C ASP A 21 5.85 -7.42 6.78
N TYR A 22 5.12 -6.71 7.65
CA TYR A 22 4.15 -5.71 7.20
C TYR A 22 4.81 -4.49 6.54
N LEU A 23 6.04 -4.13 6.89
CA LEU A 23 6.73 -2.99 6.27
C LEU A 23 6.99 -3.20 4.77
N GLU A 24 7.29 -4.43 4.35
CA GLU A 24 7.42 -4.77 2.93
C GLU A 24 6.05 -4.70 2.23
N GLN A 25 5.03 -5.32 2.84
CA GLN A 25 3.67 -5.32 2.31
C GLN A 25 3.10 -3.90 2.19
N ILE A 26 3.40 -2.99 3.12
CA ILE A 26 2.98 -1.59 3.06
C ILE A 26 3.44 -0.90 1.78
N VAL A 27 4.62 -1.21 1.26
CA VAL A 27 5.11 -0.62 -0.01
C VAL A 27 4.21 -1.04 -1.16
N TYR A 28 3.96 -2.34 -1.33
CA TYR A 28 3.06 -2.88 -2.35
C TYR A 28 1.61 -2.40 -2.16
N PHE A 29 1.16 -2.26 -0.92
CA PHE A 29 -0.15 -1.72 -0.59
C PHE A 29 -0.33 -0.30 -1.12
N ILE A 30 0.68 0.57 -0.94
CA ILE A 30 0.63 1.96 -1.42
C ILE A 30 0.62 2.03 -2.96
N ASP A 31 1.25 1.07 -3.65
CA ASP A 31 1.22 0.93 -5.11
C ASP A 31 -0.03 0.23 -5.65
N ASN A 32 -0.92 -0.25 -4.77
CA ASN A 32 -2.09 -1.05 -5.13
C ASN A 32 -1.71 -2.36 -5.87
N GLU A 33 -0.59 -2.96 -5.45
CA GLU A 33 0.01 -4.18 -6.02
C GLU A 33 -0.16 -5.41 -5.10
N LEU A 34 -0.97 -5.31 -4.05
CA LEU A 34 -1.33 -6.44 -3.19
C LEU A 34 -2.65 -7.09 -3.62
N ALA A 35 -2.79 -8.38 -3.32
CA ALA A 35 -4.08 -9.06 -3.41
C ALA A 35 -5.05 -8.49 -2.36
N GLU A 36 -6.36 -8.67 -2.59
CA GLU A 36 -7.41 -8.09 -1.73
C GLU A 36 -7.31 -8.58 -0.27
N ALA A 37 -7.07 -9.87 -0.07
CA ALA A 37 -6.90 -10.45 1.27
C ALA A 37 -5.69 -9.86 2.03
N ASP A 38 -4.58 -9.62 1.33
CA ASP A 38 -3.37 -9.01 1.92
C ASP A 38 -3.59 -7.52 2.21
N CYS A 39 -4.39 -6.83 1.40
CA CYS A 39 -4.78 -5.44 1.67
C CYS A 39 -5.53 -5.31 3.00
N ASP A 40 -6.45 -6.25 3.29
CA ASP A 40 -7.20 -6.22 4.54
C ASP A 40 -6.32 -6.52 5.75
N ALA A 41 -5.38 -7.47 5.63
CA ALA A 41 -4.39 -7.74 6.67
C ALA A 41 -3.53 -6.50 6.99
N VAL A 42 -3.03 -5.81 5.97
CA VAL A 42 -2.25 -4.57 6.14
C VAL A 42 -3.09 -3.48 6.81
N ARG A 43 -4.36 -3.30 6.42
CA ARG A 43 -5.26 -2.31 7.06
C ARG A 43 -5.45 -2.58 8.55
N VAL A 44 -5.77 -3.82 8.91
CA VAL A 44 -5.94 -4.21 10.32
C VAL A 44 -4.65 -3.97 11.12
N HIS A 45 -3.49 -4.27 10.53
CA HIS A 45 -2.21 -3.99 11.18
C HIS A 45 -2.01 -2.48 11.39
N LEU A 46 -2.24 -1.65 10.37
CA LEU A 46 -2.11 -0.19 10.47
C LEU A 46 -3.06 0.42 11.52
N ASP A 47 -4.27 -0.12 11.70
CA ASP A 47 -5.23 0.34 12.72
C ASP A 47 -4.79 0.06 14.17
N THR A 48 -3.91 -0.93 14.36
CA THR A 48 -3.45 -1.37 15.69
C THR A 48 -1.98 -1.03 15.97
N CYS A 49 -1.22 -0.64 14.94
CA CYS A 49 0.22 -0.47 15.00
C CYS A 49 0.65 0.95 14.61
N ASN A 50 0.72 1.86 15.60
CA ASN A 50 1.21 3.22 15.40
C ASN A 50 2.58 3.32 14.70
N PRO A 51 3.62 2.52 15.05
CA PRO A 51 4.91 2.66 14.38
C PRO A 51 4.85 2.31 12.88
N CYS A 52 4.04 1.33 12.49
CA CYS A 52 3.83 1.00 11.07
C CYS A 52 3.00 2.07 10.36
N LEU A 53 2.02 2.68 11.04
CA LEU A 53 1.25 3.82 10.52
C LEU A 53 2.17 5.02 10.22
N GLU A 54 3.09 5.35 11.12
CA GLU A 54 4.08 6.42 10.88
C GLU A 54 4.96 6.14 9.65
N LYS A 55 5.34 4.87 9.42
CA LYS A 55 6.08 4.48 8.22
C LYS A 55 5.24 4.56 6.96
N TYR A 56 3.98 4.14 7.01
CA TYR A 56 3.03 4.27 5.91
C TYR A 56 2.87 5.73 5.47
N ASP A 57 2.64 6.65 6.42
CA ASP A 57 2.48 8.07 6.13
C ASP A 57 3.74 8.70 5.55
N LEU A 58 4.92 8.30 6.06
CA LEU A 58 6.20 8.73 5.52
C LEU A 58 6.36 8.29 4.06
N GLN A 59 6.13 7.01 3.76
CA GLN A 59 6.25 6.48 2.41
C GLN A 59 5.29 7.18 1.43
N ARG A 60 4.03 7.38 1.85
CA ARG A 60 3.04 8.11 1.05
C ARG A 60 3.46 9.55 0.79
N THR A 61 4.03 10.21 1.78
CA THR A 61 4.55 11.59 1.67
C THR A 61 5.70 11.64 0.67
N VAL A 62 6.67 10.72 0.77
CA VAL A 62 7.81 10.62 -0.16
C VAL A 62 7.30 10.41 -1.58
N LYS A 63 6.38 9.47 -1.81
CA LYS A 63 5.80 9.23 -3.15
C LYS A 63 5.06 10.44 -3.69
N SER A 64 4.33 11.17 -2.85
CA SER A 64 3.71 12.44 -3.25
C SER A 64 4.74 13.48 -3.66
N VAL A 65 5.87 13.58 -2.96
CA VAL A 65 6.96 14.51 -3.27
C VAL A 65 7.65 14.12 -4.59
N VAL A 66 7.84 12.84 -4.85
CA VAL A 66 8.40 12.36 -6.13
C VAL A 66 7.45 12.64 -7.27
N ALA A 67 6.17 12.28 -7.15
CA ALA A 67 5.15 12.47 -8.18
C ALA A 67 4.99 13.94 -8.60
N ARG A 68 5.04 14.89 -7.64
CA ARG A 68 4.98 16.33 -7.96
C ARG A 68 6.25 16.85 -8.67
N SER A 69 7.39 16.19 -8.46
CA SER A 69 8.69 16.67 -8.95
C SER A 69 9.06 16.06 -10.30
N CYS A 70 8.51 14.90 -10.63
CA CYS A 70 8.84 14.12 -11.83
C CYS A 70 7.57 13.69 -12.59
N SER A 71 6.75 14.65 -13.00
CA SER A 71 5.54 14.36 -13.79
C SER A 71 5.82 14.45 -15.29
N GLU A 72 5.89 13.31 -15.97
CA GLU A 72 5.88 13.23 -17.43
C GLU A 72 4.44 13.01 -17.92
N ALA A 73 3.98 13.86 -18.83
CA ALA A 73 2.67 13.69 -19.42
C ALA A 73 2.73 12.66 -20.55
N ALA A 74 1.90 11.62 -20.47
CA ALA A 74 1.72 10.68 -21.58
C ALA A 74 1.36 11.42 -22.89
N PRO A 75 1.77 10.95 -24.08
CA PRO A 75 1.34 11.57 -25.34
C PRO A 75 -0.18 11.57 -25.48
N GLN A 76 -0.74 12.62 -26.09
CA GLN A 76 -2.20 12.77 -26.22
C GLN A 76 -2.84 11.61 -27.00
N GLU A 77 -2.20 11.16 -28.08
CA GLU A 77 -2.67 10.03 -28.87
C GLU A 77 -2.80 8.74 -28.06
N LEU A 78 -1.88 8.49 -27.11
CA LEU A 78 -1.95 7.32 -26.25
C LEU A 78 -3.14 7.45 -25.27
N ARG A 79 -3.35 8.63 -24.70
CA ARG A 79 -4.49 8.89 -23.81
C ARG A 79 -5.82 8.71 -24.54
N ASP A 80 -5.95 9.27 -25.73
CA ASP A 80 -7.17 9.17 -26.54
C ASP A 80 -7.49 7.71 -26.88
N ARG A 81 -6.47 6.93 -27.26
CA ARG A 81 -6.61 5.49 -27.49
C ARG A 81 -7.08 4.75 -26.25
N VAL A 82 -6.51 5.01 -25.08
CA VAL A 82 -6.93 4.35 -23.83
C VAL A 82 -8.38 4.71 -23.50
N VAL A 83 -8.75 5.98 -23.53
CA VAL A 83 -10.12 6.45 -23.23
C VAL A 83 -11.14 5.85 -24.20
N PHE A 84 -10.81 5.78 -25.50
CA PHE A 84 -11.66 5.13 -26.50
C PHE A 84 -11.92 3.66 -26.14
N ARG A 85 -10.86 2.90 -25.84
CA ARG A 85 -10.97 1.48 -25.48
C ARG A 85 -11.76 1.26 -24.20
N LEU A 86 -11.60 2.12 -23.19
CA LEU A 86 -12.39 2.05 -21.95
C LEU A 86 -13.89 2.24 -22.22
N ARG A 87 -14.26 3.19 -23.09
CA ARG A 87 -15.66 3.41 -23.49
C ARG A 87 -16.24 2.21 -24.25
N GLU A 88 -15.49 1.61 -25.17
CA GLU A 88 -15.92 0.40 -25.88
C GLU A 88 -16.23 -0.76 -24.91
N VAL A 89 -15.37 -0.97 -23.91
CA VAL A 89 -15.56 -2.03 -22.90
C VAL A 89 -16.80 -1.75 -22.04
N GLN A 90 -17.00 -0.49 -21.62
CA GLN A 90 -18.16 -0.12 -20.80
C GLN A 90 -19.49 -0.39 -21.53
N VAL A 91 -19.57 -0.03 -22.81
CA VAL A 91 -20.75 -0.28 -23.65
C VAL A 91 -21.07 -1.78 -23.71
N ARG A 92 -20.06 -2.62 -23.91
CA ARG A 92 -20.23 -4.09 -23.94
C ARG A 92 -20.78 -4.67 -22.63
N ILE A 93 -20.41 -4.11 -21.48
CA ILE A 93 -20.90 -4.59 -20.18
C ILE A 93 -22.36 -4.18 -19.95
N THR A 94 -22.78 -3.03 -20.46
CA THR A 94 -24.17 -2.54 -20.29
C THR A 94 -25.18 -3.15 -21.26
N GLU A 95 -24.72 -3.71 -22.38
CA GLU A 95 -25.56 -4.35 -23.41
C GLU A 95 -25.70 -5.87 -23.23
N GLY A 96 -25.00 -6.47 -22.26
CA GLY A 96 -25.06 -7.89 -21.91
C GLY A 96 -25.80 -8.12 -20.59
#